data_AF-M1A4U8-F1
#
_entry.id   AF-M1A4U8-F1
#
_cell.length_a   1.000
_cell.length_b   1.000
_cell.length_c   1.000
_cell.angle_alpha   90.00
_cell.angle_beta   90.00
_cell.angle_gamma   90.00
#
_symmetry.space_group_name_H-M   'P 1'
#
loop_
_entity.id
_entity.type
_entity.pdbx_description
1 polymer ?
#
loop_
_entity_poly.entity_id
_entity_poly.type
_entity_poly.pdbx_seq_one_letter_code
_entity_poly.pdbx_strand_id
1 'polypeptide(L)'
;MMDTEKLEDLKHFVELCKENPSILQNPSLTFFKSFLESLGAQVPPSVKSEQGGEEHHDELDEDIIESDVELDNTDIVEPDNDPPQQMGDFISKLDEAISHLTEAILLNSTSAILYATRANVFIKLKKPNAAIRDADAALKVNPVSAKGYKVRGMARAMLGLWKEAASDLRVASMIDFDEEIAEILKKVEPNAHKIEEHCRKYQRLREEKKLRKIERDSQQRQAESKLMKRVKRKNSNLNMKLLHWHQFIISFVPKADIHDPDSTSDLNYGKIVGIHSVSELETKLNAVSKVSRLAILYFTATWCGPCRFISPFYTSLPEKYPKVAFLKADIDEARDVASRWNVSSVPAFFFIKNGKEVDKVVGADKNSLEKKIAQYAG
;
A
#
# COMPACT_ATOMS: atom_id res chain seq x y z
N MET A 1 -11.90 16.59 -27.03
CA MET A 1 -10.52 16.18 -27.37
C MET A 1 -10.00 15.37 -26.18
N MET A 2 -9.34 14.24 -26.42
CA MET A 2 -8.82 13.40 -25.34
C MET A 2 -7.69 14.13 -24.62
N ASP A 3 -7.67 14.03 -23.29
CA ASP A 3 -6.67 14.67 -22.45
C ASP A 3 -5.25 14.19 -22.81
N THR A 4 -4.28 15.10 -22.85
CA THR A 4 -2.92 14.78 -23.32
C THR A 4 -2.23 13.76 -22.42
N GLU A 5 -2.50 13.81 -21.11
CA GLU A 5 -2.00 12.86 -20.12
C GLU A 5 -2.57 11.45 -20.34
N LYS A 6 -3.88 11.34 -20.56
CA LYS A 6 -4.55 10.06 -20.87
C LYS A 6 -4.07 9.46 -22.19
N LEU A 7 -3.66 10.30 -23.13
CA LEU A 7 -3.07 9.87 -24.40
C LEU A 7 -1.67 9.27 -24.20
N GLU A 8 -0.89 9.83 -23.28
CA GLU A 8 0.44 9.32 -22.93
C GLU A 8 0.35 8.00 -22.16
N ASP A 9 -0.58 7.90 -21.21
CA ASP A 9 -0.86 6.63 -20.50
C ASP A 9 -1.28 5.52 -21.46
N LEU A 10 -2.13 5.85 -22.44
CA LEU A 10 -2.56 4.89 -23.45
C LEU A 10 -1.38 4.44 -24.34
N LYS A 11 -0.46 5.36 -24.68
CA LYS A 11 0.74 5.01 -25.45
C LYS A 11 1.66 4.07 -24.67
N HIS A 12 1.91 4.36 -23.40
CA HIS A 12 2.73 3.52 -22.54
C HIS A 12 2.12 2.12 -22.38
N PHE A 13 0.81 2.05 -22.17
CA PHE A 13 0.11 0.77 -22.06
C PHE A 13 0.20 -0.07 -23.35
N VAL A 14 0.10 0.56 -24.53
CA VAL A 14 0.28 -0.12 -25.82
C VAL A 14 1.71 -0.64 -26.00
N GLU A 15 2.72 0.11 -25.54
CA GLU A 15 4.12 -0.29 -25.61
C GLU A 15 4.41 -1.48 -24.68
N LEU A 16 3.85 -1.46 -23.46
CA LEU A 16 3.89 -2.57 -22.51
C LEU A 16 3.26 -3.85 -23.10
N CYS A 17 2.14 -3.72 -23.81
CA CYS A 17 1.48 -4.85 -24.47
C CYS A 17 2.29 -5.42 -25.64
N LYS A 18 3.14 -4.60 -26.30
CA LYS A 18 4.04 -5.06 -27.36
C LYS A 18 5.26 -5.79 -26.80
N GLU A 19 5.82 -5.30 -25.70
CA GLU A 19 6.96 -5.91 -25.03
C GLU A 19 6.58 -7.23 -24.35
N ASN A 20 5.38 -7.28 -23.76
CA ASN A 20 4.89 -8.48 -23.08
C ASN A 20 3.43 -8.80 -23.43
N PRO A 21 3.20 -9.62 -24.48
CA PRO A 21 1.85 -10.01 -24.92
C PRO A 21 1.04 -10.80 -23.88
N SER A 22 1.66 -11.33 -22.83
CA SER A 22 0.97 -12.08 -21.77
C SER A 22 0.07 -11.19 -20.90
N ILE A 23 0.32 -9.87 -20.88
CA ILE A 23 -0.48 -8.89 -20.12
C ILE A 23 -1.93 -8.89 -20.60
N LEU A 24 -2.16 -9.12 -21.90
CA LEU A 24 -3.49 -9.23 -22.51
C LEU A 24 -4.29 -10.45 -22.01
N GLN A 25 -3.68 -11.37 -21.27
CA GLN A 25 -4.33 -12.53 -20.66
C GLN A 25 -4.81 -12.26 -19.23
N ASN A 26 -4.55 -11.08 -18.66
CA ASN A 26 -5.03 -10.71 -17.32
C ASN A 26 -6.57 -10.58 -17.31
N PRO A 27 -7.28 -11.19 -16.34
CA PRO A 27 -8.74 -11.12 -16.23
C PRO A 27 -9.32 -9.70 -16.21
N SER A 28 -8.57 -8.73 -15.67
CA SER A 28 -8.96 -7.31 -15.61
C SER A 28 -8.98 -6.61 -16.98
N LEU A 29 -8.24 -7.15 -17.97
CA LEU A 29 -8.10 -6.58 -19.32
C LEU A 29 -8.95 -7.31 -20.38
N THR A 30 -9.89 -8.16 -19.94
CA THR A 30 -10.75 -8.96 -20.83
C THR A 30 -11.55 -8.10 -21.82
N PHE A 31 -11.97 -6.89 -21.43
CA PHE A 31 -12.67 -5.95 -22.32
C PHE A 31 -11.78 -5.43 -23.46
N PHE A 32 -10.48 -5.26 -23.20
CA PHE A 32 -9.52 -4.79 -24.18
C PHE A 32 -9.12 -5.91 -25.14
N LYS A 33 -9.00 -7.13 -24.62
CA LYS A 33 -8.82 -8.33 -25.43
C LYS A 33 -9.97 -8.53 -26.42
N SER A 34 -11.23 -8.45 -25.98
CA SER A 34 -12.38 -8.58 -26.88
C SER A 34 -12.47 -7.46 -27.92
N PHE A 35 -12.04 -6.25 -27.57
CA PHE A 35 -11.91 -5.14 -28.52
C PHE A 35 -10.87 -5.45 -29.61
N LEU A 36 -9.69 -5.97 -29.24
CA LEU A 36 -8.66 -6.35 -30.21
C LEU A 36 -9.11 -7.50 -31.13
N GLU A 37 -9.79 -8.51 -30.58
CA GLU A 37 -10.39 -9.60 -31.36
C GLU A 37 -11.46 -9.09 -32.33
N SER A 38 -12.25 -8.08 -31.95
CA SER A 38 -13.24 -7.44 -32.83
C SER A 38 -12.61 -6.70 -34.02
N LEU A 39 -11.36 -6.25 -33.86
CA LEU A 39 -10.55 -5.64 -34.92
C LEU A 39 -9.77 -6.67 -35.75
N GLY A 40 -9.98 -7.97 -35.51
CA GLY A 40 -9.34 -9.06 -36.26
C GLY A 40 -7.93 -9.43 -35.79
N ALA A 41 -7.49 -8.97 -34.61
CA ALA A 41 -6.20 -9.36 -34.06
C ALA A 41 -6.25 -10.78 -33.48
N GLN A 42 -5.31 -11.64 -33.86
CA GLN A 42 -5.14 -12.97 -33.26
C GLN A 42 -4.11 -12.91 -32.12
N VAL A 43 -4.60 -13.04 -30.88
CA VAL A 43 -3.74 -13.12 -29.69
C VAL A 43 -3.31 -14.59 -29.49
N PRO A 44 -2.02 -14.90 -29.31
CA PRO A 44 -1.54 -16.28 -29.13
C PRO A 44 -2.20 -16.97 -27.92
N PRO A 45 -2.54 -18.27 -28.01
CA PRO A 45 -3.08 -19.02 -26.88
C PRO A 45 -2.02 -19.25 -25.80
N SER A 46 -2.44 -19.20 -24.53
CA SER A 46 -1.60 -19.45 -23.36
C SER A 46 -1.00 -20.85 -23.39
N VAL A 47 0.32 -20.97 -23.44
CA VAL A 47 1.02 -22.23 -23.13
C VAL A 47 0.91 -22.43 -21.62
N LYS A 48 0.26 -23.51 -21.18
CA LYS A 48 0.31 -23.94 -19.78
C LYS A 48 1.68 -24.56 -19.54
N SER A 49 2.60 -23.81 -18.93
CA SER A 49 3.76 -24.39 -18.26
C SER A 49 3.44 -24.51 -16.78
N GLU A 50 3.22 -25.75 -16.35
CA GLU A 50 3.46 -26.16 -14.98
C GLU A 50 4.94 -25.91 -14.67
N GLN A 51 5.22 -24.96 -13.77
CA GLN A 51 6.36 -24.97 -12.84
C GLN A 51 6.29 -23.69 -11.99
N GLY A 52 6.51 -23.87 -10.69
CA GLY A 52 6.26 -22.89 -9.64
C GLY A 52 6.93 -21.54 -9.87
N GLY A 53 6.14 -20.48 -9.65
CA GLY A 53 6.64 -19.13 -9.50
C GLY A 53 6.73 -18.80 -8.02
N GLU A 54 7.95 -18.64 -7.53
CA GLU A 54 8.26 -17.90 -6.32
C GLU A 54 7.72 -16.47 -6.49
N GLU A 55 6.84 -16.05 -5.59
CA GLU A 55 6.42 -14.67 -5.47
C GLU A 55 7.60 -13.87 -4.90
N HIS A 56 8.19 -13.02 -5.74
CA HIS A 56 9.13 -12.00 -5.29
C HIS A 56 8.33 -10.95 -4.51
N HIS A 57 8.24 -11.14 -3.21
CA HIS A 57 7.57 -10.25 -2.29
C HIS A 57 8.41 -8.97 -2.15
N ASP A 58 7.81 -7.83 -2.49
CA ASP A 58 8.40 -6.51 -2.26
C ASP A 58 8.76 -6.36 -0.78
N GLU A 59 10.06 -6.16 -0.51
CA GLU A 59 10.59 -5.81 0.79
C GLU A 59 10.17 -4.38 1.16
N LEU A 60 9.16 -4.27 2.03
CA LEU A 60 8.89 -3.06 2.80
C LEU A 60 8.79 -3.41 4.29
N ASP A 61 9.81 -2.94 5.00
CA ASP A 61 9.85 -2.42 6.37
C ASP A 61 9.46 -3.33 7.56
N GLU A 62 10.52 -3.62 8.31
CA GLU A 62 10.69 -3.39 9.76
C GLU A 62 9.98 -4.30 10.76
N ASP A 63 10.82 -4.94 11.59
CA ASP A 63 10.48 -5.52 12.89
C ASP A 63 9.48 -6.67 12.89
N ILE A 64 9.80 -7.74 12.15
CA ILE A 64 9.51 -9.09 12.65
C ILE A 64 10.53 -9.36 13.77
N ILE A 65 10.32 -8.77 14.94
CA ILE A 65 10.67 -9.52 16.15
C ILE A 65 9.67 -10.65 16.17
N GLU A 66 10.11 -11.78 15.65
CA GLU A 66 9.62 -13.10 15.95
C GLU A 66 9.47 -13.16 17.47
N SER A 67 8.28 -12.80 17.97
CA SER A 67 7.87 -13.36 19.24
C SER A 67 7.83 -14.85 18.95
N ASP A 68 8.68 -15.62 19.62
CA ASP A 68 8.46 -17.04 19.90
C ASP A 68 7.00 -17.21 20.35
N VAL A 69 6.11 -17.31 19.38
CA VAL A 69 4.82 -17.94 19.55
C VAL A 69 5.22 -19.39 19.42
N GLU A 70 5.40 -20.04 20.57
CA GLU A 70 5.28 -21.48 20.63
C GLU A 70 3.93 -21.80 19.98
N LEU A 71 3.96 -22.17 18.71
CA LEU A 71 2.86 -22.77 18.00
C LEU A 71 2.68 -24.14 18.65
N ASP A 72 1.98 -24.16 19.78
CA ASP A 72 1.46 -25.41 20.26
C ASP A 72 0.52 -25.93 19.17
N ASN A 73 0.75 -27.17 18.75
CA ASN A 73 -0.04 -27.83 17.71
C ASN A 73 -1.41 -28.29 18.24
N THR A 74 -1.86 -27.83 19.41
CA THR A 74 -3.11 -28.26 20.04
C THR A 74 -4.35 -27.50 19.53
N ASP A 75 -4.16 -26.46 18.72
CA ASP A 75 -5.24 -25.68 18.10
C ASP A 75 -5.29 -25.77 16.55
N ILE A 76 -4.70 -26.82 15.98
CA ILE A 76 -4.92 -27.16 14.57
C ILE A 76 -6.31 -27.80 14.46
N VAL A 77 -7.22 -27.18 13.70
CA VAL A 77 -8.49 -27.82 13.32
C VAL A 77 -8.14 -29.03 12.46
N GLU A 78 -8.31 -30.23 13.00
CA GLU A 78 -8.03 -31.46 12.26
C GLU A 78 -8.90 -31.51 11.00
N PRO A 79 -8.33 -31.83 9.83
CA PRO A 79 -9.13 -32.10 8.64
C PRO A 79 -10.04 -33.30 8.91
N ASP A 80 -11.31 -33.20 8.49
CA ASP A 80 -12.29 -34.29 8.59
C ASP A 80 -11.70 -35.57 7.96
N ASN A 81 -11.32 -36.52 8.81
CA ASN A 81 -10.71 -37.80 8.44
C ASN A 81 -11.77 -38.90 8.22
N ASP A 82 -12.98 -38.52 7.82
CA ASP A 82 -14.02 -39.50 7.50
C ASP A 82 -13.56 -40.40 6.34
N PRO A 83 -13.65 -41.74 6.47
CA PRO A 83 -13.27 -42.67 5.42
C PRO A 83 -13.95 -42.32 4.08
N PRO A 84 -13.23 -42.36 2.94
CA PRO A 84 -13.86 -42.23 1.65
C PRO A 84 -14.96 -43.28 1.49
N GLN A 85 -16.21 -42.84 1.40
CA GLN A 85 -17.34 -43.74 1.19
C GLN A 85 -17.21 -44.45 -0.16
N GLN A 86 -17.55 -45.74 -0.18
CA GLN A 86 -17.41 -46.62 -1.33
C GLN A 86 -18.24 -46.11 -2.51
N MET A 87 -17.55 -45.76 -3.59
CA MET A 87 -18.12 -45.09 -4.76
C MET A 87 -18.47 -46.13 -5.83
N GLY A 88 -19.75 -46.47 -5.94
CA GLY A 88 -20.31 -47.27 -7.04
C GLY A 88 -21.73 -46.82 -7.34
N ASP A 89 -22.03 -46.55 -8.61
CA ASP A 89 -23.33 -46.17 -9.20
C ASP A 89 -24.02 -44.87 -8.74
N PHE A 90 -23.70 -44.30 -7.58
CA PHE A 90 -24.35 -43.08 -7.08
C PHE A 90 -23.85 -41.79 -7.75
N ILE A 91 -22.57 -41.70 -8.11
CA ILE A 91 -22.03 -40.46 -8.73
C ILE A 91 -22.62 -40.21 -10.11
N SER A 92 -22.72 -41.25 -10.94
CA SER A 92 -23.34 -41.16 -12.27
C SER A 92 -24.76 -40.60 -12.19
N LYS A 93 -25.55 -41.05 -11.19
CA LYS A 93 -26.92 -40.57 -10.97
C LYS A 93 -26.98 -39.13 -10.49
N LEU A 94 -25.97 -38.65 -9.75
CA LEU A 94 -25.91 -37.26 -9.28
C LEU A 94 -25.55 -36.30 -10.43
N ASP A 95 -24.69 -36.71 -11.36
CA ASP A 95 -24.38 -35.92 -12.56
C ASP A 95 -25.59 -35.80 -13.50
N GLU A 96 -26.34 -36.89 -13.70
CA GLU A 96 -27.64 -36.85 -14.41
C GLU A 96 -28.64 -35.92 -13.72
N ALA A 97 -28.73 -35.96 -12.39
CA ALA A 97 -29.58 -35.05 -11.63
C ALA A 97 -29.19 -33.58 -11.82
N ILE A 98 -27.90 -33.26 -11.93
CA ILE A 98 -27.44 -31.89 -12.25
C ILE A 98 -27.88 -31.48 -13.65
N SER A 99 -27.80 -32.39 -14.63
CA SER A 99 -28.24 -32.10 -16.00
C SER A 99 -29.73 -31.74 -16.02
N HIS A 100 -30.58 -32.57 -15.42
CA HIS A 100 -32.02 -32.33 -15.35
C HIS A 100 -32.37 -31.07 -14.55
N LEU A 101 -31.68 -30.81 -13.43
CA LEU A 101 -31.89 -29.58 -12.67
C LEU A 101 -31.46 -28.35 -13.46
N THR A 102 -30.41 -28.45 -14.28
CA THR A 102 -29.97 -27.36 -15.14
C THR A 102 -30.98 -27.07 -16.24
N GLU A 103 -31.51 -28.09 -16.90
CA GLU A 103 -32.62 -27.95 -17.85
C GLU A 103 -33.86 -27.32 -17.19
N ALA A 104 -34.23 -27.77 -15.99
CA ALA A 104 -35.36 -27.21 -15.24
C ALA A 104 -35.14 -25.72 -14.88
N ILE A 105 -33.92 -25.33 -14.51
CA ILE A 105 -33.57 -23.93 -14.23
C ILE A 105 -33.64 -23.07 -15.50
N LEU A 106 -33.27 -23.61 -16.66
CA LEU A 106 -33.40 -22.89 -17.93
C LEU A 106 -34.87 -22.65 -18.29
N LEU A 107 -35.76 -23.59 -17.95
CA LEU A 107 -37.21 -23.43 -18.16
C LEU A 107 -37.84 -22.47 -17.13
N ASN A 108 -37.37 -22.48 -15.89
CA ASN A 108 -37.83 -21.57 -14.84
C ASN A 108 -36.66 -21.02 -14.01
N SER A 109 -36.11 -19.90 -14.48
CA SER A 109 -34.97 -19.22 -13.85
C SER A 109 -35.33 -18.49 -12.55
N THR A 110 -36.61 -18.44 -12.17
CA THR A 110 -37.10 -17.73 -10.98
C THR A 110 -37.40 -18.65 -9.81
N SER A 111 -37.05 -19.94 -9.91
CA SER A 111 -37.27 -20.90 -8.83
C SER A 111 -36.05 -21.03 -7.92
N ALA A 112 -36.12 -20.42 -6.73
CA ALA A 112 -35.10 -20.56 -5.69
C ALA A 112 -34.90 -22.03 -5.26
N ILE A 113 -35.96 -22.83 -5.29
CA ILE A 113 -35.94 -24.24 -4.88
C ILE A 113 -35.08 -25.07 -5.82
N LEU A 114 -35.12 -24.80 -7.13
CA LEU A 114 -34.30 -25.51 -8.12
C LEU A 114 -32.81 -25.24 -7.90
N TYR A 115 -32.43 -23.97 -7.72
CA TYR A 115 -31.06 -23.59 -7.38
C TYR A 115 -30.60 -24.22 -6.07
N ALA A 116 -31.38 -24.12 -4.99
CA ALA A 116 -31.02 -24.71 -3.70
C ALA A 116 -30.90 -26.25 -3.75
N THR A 117 -31.70 -26.91 -4.60
CA THR A 117 -31.65 -28.36 -4.78
C THR A 117 -30.42 -28.78 -5.58
N ARG A 118 -30.06 -28.04 -6.65
CA ARG A 118 -28.83 -28.28 -7.41
C ARG A 118 -27.58 -28.00 -6.57
N ALA A 119 -27.61 -26.94 -5.74
CA ALA A 119 -26.57 -26.67 -4.75
C ALA A 119 -26.36 -27.85 -3.79
N ASN A 120 -27.44 -28.47 -3.31
CA ASN A 120 -27.36 -29.63 -2.42
C ASN A 120 -26.75 -30.85 -3.10
N VAL A 121 -27.01 -31.05 -4.40
CA VAL A 121 -26.34 -32.10 -5.19
C VAL A 121 -24.84 -31.80 -5.31
N PHE A 122 -24.43 -30.54 -5.47
CA PHE A 122 -23.01 -30.16 -5.48
C PHE A 122 -22.31 -30.40 -4.14
N ILE A 123 -22.99 -30.25 -3.00
CA ILE A 123 -22.47 -30.65 -1.69
C ILE A 123 -22.15 -32.15 -1.67
N LYS A 124 -23.08 -32.98 -2.14
CA LYS A 124 -22.90 -34.45 -2.20
C LYS A 124 -21.73 -34.85 -3.11
N LEU A 125 -21.47 -34.06 -4.15
CA LEU A 125 -20.32 -34.25 -5.06
C LEU A 125 -19.01 -33.61 -4.55
N LYS A 126 -18.99 -33.08 -3.32
CA LYS A 126 -17.83 -32.37 -2.75
C LYS A 126 -17.34 -31.20 -3.60
N LYS A 127 -18.27 -30.47 -4.24
CA LYS A 127 -18.00 -29.26 -5.06
C LYS A 127 -18.52 -28.00 -4.35
N PRO A 128 -17.91 -27.56 -3.23
CA PRO A 128 -18.44 -26.48 -2.39
C PRO A 128 -18.53 -25.13 -3.11
N ASN A 129 -17.57 -24.78 -3.96
CA ASN A 129 -17.61 -23.51 -4.71
C ASN A 129 -18.79 -23.43 -5.68
N ALA A 130 -19.16 -24.55 -6.32
CA ALA A 130 -20.34 -24.61 -7.18
C ALA A 130 -21.64 -24.52 -6.36
N ALA A 131 -21.67 -25.20 -5.20
CA ALA A 131 -22.79 -25.13 -4.27
C ALA A 131 -23.04 -23.70 -3.76
N ILE A 132 -22.00 -22.93 -3.41
CA ILE A 132 -22.13 -21.53 -2.97
C ILE A 132 -22.77 -20.67 -4.06
N ARG A 133 -22.32 -20.80 -5.32
CA ARG A 133 -22.87 -20.01 -6.44
C ARG A 133 -24.37 -20.24 -6.61
N ASP A 134 -24.80 -21.50 -6.56
CA ASP A 134 -26.22 -21.83 -6.67
C ASP A 134 -27.01 -21.42 -5.42
N ALA A 135 -26.44 -21.55 -4.24
CA ALA A 135 -27.09 -21.10 -3.01
C ALA A 135 -27.27 -19.57 -2.98
N ASP A 136 -26.27 -18.81 -3.46
CA ASP A 136 -26.38 -17.36 -3.61
C ASP A 136 -27.41 -16.98 -4.69
N ALA A 137 -27.48 -17.72 -5.80
CA ALA A 137 -28.55 -17.55 -6.79
C ALA A 137 -29.94 -17.83 -6.19
N ALA A 138 -30.08 -18.88 -5.38
CA ALA A 138 -31.31 -19.21 -4.67
C ALA A 138 -31.74 -18.09 -3.72
N LEU A 139 -30.81 -17.54 -2.93
CA LEU A 139 -31.06 -16.46 -1.99
C LEU A 139 -31.32 -15.11 -2.67
N LYS A 140 -30.76 -14.88 -3.85
CA LYS A 140 -31.09 -13.71 -4.68
C LYS A 140 -32.53 -13.74 -5.17
N VAL A 141 -33.04 -14.94 -5.47
CA VAL A 141 -34.43 -15.14 -5.91
C VAL A 141 -35.39 -15.15 -4.72
N ASN A 142 -35.04 -15.85 -3.64
CA ASN A 142 -35.81 -15.87 -2.39
C ASN A 142 -34.88 -15.64 -1.19
N PRO A 143 -34.81 -14.39 -0.69
CA PRO A 143 -33.97 -14.05 0.47
C PRO A 143 -34.32 -14.76 1.77
N VAL A 144 -35.52 -15.35 1.89
CA VAL A 144 -35.99 -16.06 3.10
C VAL A 144 -35.95 -17.58 2.90
N SER A 145 -35.12 -18.08 1.99
CA SER A 145 -35.00 -19.52 1.75
C SER A 145 -34.13 -20.20 2.80
N ALA A 146 -34.74 -20.94 3.74
CA ALA A 146 -34.02 -21.77 4.71
C ALA A 146 -33.06 -22.76 4.03
N LYS A 147 -33.51 -23.44 2.97
CA LYS A 147 -32.69 -24.38 2.18
C LYS A 147 -31.49 -23.71 1.51
N GLY A 148 -31.66 -22.46 1.03
CA GLY A 148 -30.56 -21.66 0.48
C GLY A 148 -29.47 -21.39 1.51
N TYR A 149 -29.85 -20.92 2.70
CA TYR A 149 -28.91 -20.68 3.80
C TYR A 149 -28.26 -21.98 4.29
N LYS A 150 -29.02 -23.06 4.46
CA LYS A 150 -28.50 -24.37 4.86
C LYS A 150 -27.37 -24.84 3.94
N VAL A 151 -27.64 -24.90 2.64
CA VAL A 151 -26.67 -25.41 1.67
C VAL A 151 -25.45 -24.48 1.54
N ARG A 152 -25.64 -23.15 1.64
CA ARG A 152 -24.51 -22.21 1.66
C ARG A 152 -23.65 -22.37 2.91
N GLY A 153 -24.27 -22.55 4.07
CA GLY A 153 -23.59 -22.80 5.34
C GLY A 153 -22.78 -24.10 5.31
N MET A 154 -23.36 -25.18 4.78
CA MET A 154 -22.65 -26.45 4.55
C MET A 154 -21.45 -26.28 3.62
N ALA A 155 -21.63 -25.60 2.48
CA ALA A 155 -20.54 -25.38 1.53
C ALA A 155 -19.38 -24.58 2.12
N ARG A 156 -19.71 -23.56 2.94
CA ARG A 156 -18.73 -22.72 3.65
C ARG A 156 -17.98 -23.50 4.73
N ALA A 157 -18.68 -24.38 5.46
CA ALA A 157 -18.04 -25.28 6.41
C ALA A 157 -17.01 -26.19 5.73
N MET A 158 -17.32 -26.75 4.55
CA MET A 158 -16.38 -27.55 3.76
C MET A 158 -15.13 -26.77 3.30
N LEU A 159 -15.21 -25.44 3.21
CA LEU A 159 -14.09 -24.55 2.88
C LEU A 159 -13.32 -24.04 4.11
N GLY A 160 -13.73 -24.42 5.33
CA GLY A 160 -13.15 -23.89 6.57
C GLY A 160 -13.60 -22.46 6.93
N LEU A 161 -14.64 -21.94 6.27
CA LEU A 161 -15.24 -20.65 6.57
C LEU A 161 -16.27 -20.79 7.72
N TRP A 162 -15.77 -21.18 8.89
CA TRP A 162 -16.59 -21.61 10.03
C TRP A 162 -17.51 -20.50 10.56
N LYS A 163 -17.04 -19.24 10.56
CA LYS A 163 -17.83 -18.09 11.05
C LYS A 163 -19.05 -17.83 10.19
N GLU A 164 -18.83 -17.75 8.88
CA GLU A 164 -19.88 -17.53 7.89
C GLU A 164 -20.82 -18.72 7.81
N ALA A 165 -20.29 -19.94 7.92
CA ALA A 165 -21.06 -21.17 8.00
C ALA A 165 -22.00 -21.19 9.22
N ALA A 166 -21.48 -20.90 10.42
CA ALA A 166 -22.28 -20.82 11.64
C ALA A 166 -23.38 -19.75 11.54
N SER A 167 -23.06 -18.61 10.92
CA SER A 167 -24.05 -17.56 10.69
C SER A 167 -25.18 -18.01 9.78
N ASP A 168 -24.86 -18.58 8.62
CA ASP A 168 -25.87 -19.05 7.67
C ASP A 168 -26.74 -20.17 8.25
N LEU A 169 -26.14 -21.13 8.95
CA LEU A 169 -26.87 -22.24 9.57
C LEU A 169 -27.78 -21.79 10.71
N ARG A 170 -27.36 -20.80 11.52
CA ARG A 170 -28.24 -20.19 12.54
C ARG A 170 -29.45 -19.49 11.91
N VAL A 171 -29.23 -18.75 10.81
CA VAL A 171 -30.33 -18.12 10.06
C VAL A 171 -31.25 -19.19 9.47
N ALA A 172 -30.70 -20.26 8.90
CA ALA A 172 -31.48 -21.37 8.36
C ALA A 172 -32.36 -22.01 9.44
N SER A 173 -31.78 -22.34 10.60
CA SER A 173 -32.48 -22.92 11.77
C SER A 173 -33.58 -22.00 12.32
N MET A 174 -33.37 -20.68 12.26
CA MET A 174 -34.36 -19.69 12.67
C MET A 174 -35.54 -19.60 11.69
N ILE A 175 -35.30 -19.79 10.39
CA ILE A 175 -36.35 -19.77 9.36
C ILE A 175 -37.14 -21.07 9.37
N ASP A 176 -36.44 -22.21 9.36
CA ASP A 176 -37.03 -23.54 9.35
C ASP A 176 -36.19 -24.50 10.19
N PHE A 177 -36.82 -25.16 11.15
CA PHE A 177 -36.14 -26.09 12.02
C PHE A 177 -35.94 -27.42 11.30
N ASP A 178 -34.69 -27.84 11.21
CA ASP A 178 -34.28 -29.08 10.57
C ASP A 178 -33.20 -29.73 11.45
N GLU A 179 -33.42 -30.99 11.81
CA GLU A 179 -32.51 -31.77 12.66
C GLU A 179 -31.10 -31.84 12.07
N GLU A 180 -30.98 -31.92 10.74
CA GLU A 180 -29.70 -31.93 10.04
C GLU A 180 -28.94 -30.60 10.25
N ILE A 181 -29.65 -29.46 10.30
CA ILE A 181 -29.02 -28.15 10.56
C ILE A 181 -28.45 -28.12 11.98
N ALA A 182 -29.17 -28.65 12.96
CA ALA A 182 -28.72 -28.70 14.35
C ALA A 182 -27.47 -29.58 14.52
N GLU A 183 -27.42 -30.73 13.84
CA GLU A 183 -26.24 -31.60 13.84
C GLU A 183 -25.02 -30.91 13.23
N ILE A 184 -25.19 -30.19 12.11
CA ILE A 184 -24.10 -29.47 11.47
C ILE A 184 -23.63 -28.30 12.36
N LEU A 185 -24.55 -27.55 12.97
CA LEU A 185 -24.21 -26.46 13.90
C LEU A 185 -23.35 -26.96 15.06
N LYS A 186 -23.66 -28.12 15.64
CA LYS A 186 -22.87 -28.72 16.71
C LYS A 186 -21.40 -28.95 16.32
N LYS A 187 -21.10 -29.21 15.04
CA LYS A 187 -19.74 -29.35 14.51
C LYS A 187 -19.09 -28.00 14.18
N VAL A 188 -19.86 -27.07 13.61
CA VAL A 188 -19.35 -25.79 13.08
C VAL A 188 -19.13 -24.74 14.18
N GLU A 189 -20.01 -24.66 15.18
CA GLU A 189 -19.98 -23.67 16.26
C GLU A 189 -18.68 -23.63 17.08
N PRO A 190 -18.12 -24.76 17.58
CA PRO A 190 -16.89 -24.71 18.35
C PRO A 190 -15.71 -24.16 17.53
N ASN A 191 -15.61 -24.56 16.26
CA ASN A 191 -14.57 -24.05 15.35
C ASN A 191 -14.77 -22.55 15.07
N ALA A 192 -16.00 -22.12 14.84
CA ALA A 192 -16.32 -20.70 14.65
C ALA A 192 -15.96 -19.86 15.88
N HIS A 193 -16.27 -20.37 17.08
CA HIS A 193 -16.00 -19.70 18.35
C HIS A 193 -14.49 -19.54 18.60
N LYS A 194 -13.70 -20.60 18.43
CA LYS A 194 -12.23 -20.54 18.55
C LYS A 194 -11.62 -19.46 17.64
N ILE A 195 -12.02 -19.44 16.37
CA ILE A 195 -11.51 -18.45 15.40
C ILE A 195 -12.00 -17.04 15.76
N GLU A 196 -13.18 -16.90 16.34
CA GLU A 196 -13.69 -15.61 16.81
C GLU A 196 -12.90 -15.09 18.00
N GLU A 197 -12.64 -15.93 19.01
CA GLU A 197 -11.83 -15.58 20.17
C GLU A 197 -10.39 -15.20 19.79
N HIS A 198 -9.77 -15.98 18.91
CA HIS A 198 -8.45 -15.67 18.37
C HIS A 198 -8.43 -14.31 17.67
N CYS A 199 -9.36 -14.07 16.74
CA CYS A 199 -9.47 -12.77 16.06
C CYS A 199 -9.67 -11.61 17.05
N ARG A 200 -10.53 -11.77 18.07
CA ARG A 200 -10.73 -10.75 19.12
C ARG A 200 -9.45 -10.49 19.93
N LYS A 201 -8.68 -11.53 20.26
CA LYS A 201 -7.39 -11.39 20.96
C LYS A 201 -6.40 -10.58 20.12
N TYR A 202 -6.23 -10.92 18.85
CA TYR A 202 -5.28 -10.24 17.96
C TYR A 202 -5.71 -8.81 17.60
N GLN A 203 -7.01 -8.56 17.49
CA GLN A 203 -7.53 -7.21 17.29
C GLN A 203 -7.20 -6.31 18.48
N ARG A 204 -7.44 -6.77 19.71
CA ARG A 204 -7.07 -6.04 20.93
C ARG A 204 -5.57 -5.73 20.97
N LEU A 205 -4.74 -6.72 20.65
CA LEU A 205 -3.29 -6.54 20.63
C LEU A 205 -2.84 -5.51 19.59
N ARG A 206 -3.46 -5.51 18.41
CA ARG A 206 -3.18 -4.53 17.34
C ARG A 206 -3.60 -3.12 17.75
N GLU A 207 -4.76 -2.97 18.37
CA GLU A 207 -5.26 -1.68 18.88
C GLU A 207 -4.38 -1.16 20.02
N GLU A 208 -3.97 -2.01 20.94
CA GLU A 208 -3.05 -1.66 22.02
C GLU A 208 -1.70 -1.19 21.49
N LYS A 209 -1.11 -1.89 20.50
CA LYS A 209 0.14 -1.47 19.84
C LYS A 209 -0.01 -0.09 19.18
N LYS A 210 -1.15 0.18 18.52
CA LYS A 210 -1.44 1.49 17.92
C LYS A 210 -1.52 2.59 18.99
N LEU A 211 -2.22 2.34 20.09
CA LEU A 211 -2.33 3.29 21.20
C LEU A 211 -0.97 3.58 21.84
N ARG A 212 -0.16 2.54 22.10
CA ARG A 212 1.21 2.71 22.62
C ARG A 212 2.12 3.49 21.67
N LYS A 213 1.92 3.38 20.35
CA LYS A 213 2.66 4.18 19.36
C LYS A 213 2.21 5.65 19.41
N ILE A 214 0.91 5.89 19.38
CA ILE A 214 0.32 7.25 19.49
C ILE A 214 0.79 7.95 20.77
N GLU A 215 0.81 7.24 21.90
CA GLU A 215 1.25 7.77 23.18
C GLU A 215 2.74 8.16 23.14
N ARG A 216 3.61 7.29 22.62
CA ARG A 216 5.05 7.58 22.45
C ARG A 216 5.28 8.78 21.54
N ASP A 217 4.57 8.85 20.40
CA ASP A 217 4.67 9.97 19.47
C ASP A 217 4.21 11.28 20.13
N SER A 218 3.15 11.23 20.95
CA SER A 218 2.67 12.38 21.72
C SER A 218 3.71 12.84 22.76
N GLN A 219 4.30 11.91 23.52
CA GLN A 219 5.35 12.21 24.49
C GLN A 219 6.60 12.80 23.81
N GLN A 220 7.00 12.25 22.66
CA GLN A 220 8.12 12.76 21.88
C GLN A 220 7.85 14.19 21.40
N ARG A 221 6.68 14.48 20.82
CA ARG A 221 6.29 15.85 20.42
C ARG A 221 6.30 16.82 21.60
N GLN A 222 5.84 16.39 22.77
CA GLN A 222 5.89 17.21 23.98
C GLN A 222 7.33 17.46 24.44
N ALA A 223 8.20 16.46 24.39
CA ALA A 223 9.62 16.58 24.74
C ALA A 223 10.36 17.50 23.77
N GLU A 224 10.15 17.34 22.46
CA GLU A 224 10.69 18.21 21.41
C GLU A 224 10.22 19.65 21.57
N SER A 225 8.93 19.88 21.84
CA SER A 225 8.39 21.22 22.11
C SER A 225 9.05 21.87 23.34
N LYS A 226 9.26 21.10 24.43
CA LYS A 226 9.97 21.57 25.63
C LYS A 226 11.44 21.87 25.33
N LEU A 227 12.12 21.02 24.56
CA LEU A 227 13.52 21.21 24.15
C LEU A 227 13.65 22.46 23.26
N MET A 228 12.77 22.65 22.28
CA MET A 228 12.70 23.83 21.42
C MET A 228 12.55 25.12 22.23
N LYS A 229 11.64 25.13 23.22
CA LYS A 229 11.50 26.28 24.15
C LYS A 229 12.78 26.54 24.93
N ARG A 230 13.51 25.50 25.37
CA ARG A 230 14.78 25.62 26.11
C ARG A 230 15.91 26.13 25.23
N VAL A 231 16.02 25.65 23.99
CA VAL A 231 16.99 26.13 23.00
C VAL A 231 16.73 27.60 22.67
N LYS A 232 15.48 27.99 22.42
CA LYS A 232 15.10 29.38 22.16
C LYS A 232 15.48 30.32 23.31
N ARG A 233 15.25 29.91 24.57
CA ARG A 233 15.68 30.66 25.77
C ARG A 233 17.21 30.78 25.90
N LYS A 234 17.95 29.70 25.61
CA LYS A 234 19.42 29.75 25.64
C LYS A 234 19.94 30.69 24.54
N ASN A 235 19.38 30.60 23.33
CA ASN A 235 19.78 31.47 22.22
C ASN A 235 19.46 32.94 22.49
N SER A 236 18.29 33.25 23.08
CA SER A 236 17.97 34.63 23.49
C SER A 236 18.95 35.16 24.54
N ASN A 237 19.31 34.35 25.54
CA ASN A 237 20.29 34.73 26.56
C ASN A 237 21.71 34.89 25.97
N LEU A 238 22.10 34.02 25.03
CA LEU A 238 23.38 34.12 24.35
C LEU A 238 23.45 35.38 23.49
N ASN A 239 22.38 35.69 22.76
CA ASN A 239 22.28 36.91 21.96
C ASN A 239 22.37 38.17 22.84
N MET A 240 21.74 38.13 24.02
CA MET A 240 21.84 39.23 25.01
C MET A 240 23.25 39.39 25.58
N LYS A 241 23.97 38.27 25.84
CA LYS A 241 25.39 38.31 26.22
C LYS A 241 26.28 38.80 25.08
N LEU A 242 25.99 38.42 23.84
CA LEU A 242 26.73 38.86 22.65
C LEU A 242 26.58 40.36 22.42
N LEU A 243 25.36 40.90 22.57
CA LEU A 243 25.08 42.35 22.57
C LEU A 243 25.88 43.07 23.65
N HIS A 244 25.90 42.53 24.87
CA HIS A 244 26.68 43.09 25.97
C HIS A 244 28.20 43.04 25.73
N TRP A 245 28.68 41.98 25.05
CA TRP A 245 30.08 41.83 24.66
C TRP A 245 30.47 42.76 23.49
N HIS A 246 29.59 42.94 22.50
CA HIS A 246 29.75 43.91 21.42
C HIS A 246 29.83 45.35 21.96
N GLN A 247 29.00 45.69 22.95
CA GLN A 247 29.05 47.00 23.60
C GLN A 247 30.38 47.25 24.35
N PHE A 248 31.01 46.18 24.86
CA PHE A 248 32.29 46.24 25.55
C PHE A 248 33.49 46.39 24.58
N ILE A 249 33.46 45.72 23.42
CA ILE A 249 34.54 45.75 22.42
C ILE A 249 34.63 47.07 21.63
N ILE A 250 33.50 47.77 21.44
CA ILE A 250 33.47 49.08 20.76
C ILE A 250 34.33 50.15 21.48
N SER A 251 34.81 49.87 22.70
CA SER A 251 35.66 50.79 23.47
C SER A 251 37.17 50.64 23.23
N PHE A 252 37.65 49.67 22.42
CA PHE A 252 39.11 49.39 22.36
C PHE A 252 39.64 48.72 21.07
N VAL A 253 39.40 49.23 19.85
CA VAL A 253 40.21 48.87 18.66
C VAL A 253 40.28 50.04 17.64
N PRO A 254 41.46 50.38 17.08
CA PRO A 254 41.61 51.44 16.06
C PRO A 254 41.15 50.98 14.66
N LYS A 255 40.58 51.92 13.89
CA LYS A 255 40.13 51.73 12.50
C LYS A 255 41.30 51.37 11.58
N ALA A 256 41.22 50.20 10.96
CA ALA A 256 41.95 49.84 9.74
C ALA A 256 40.93 49.32 8.73
N ASP A 257 41.06 49.78 7.49
CA ASP A 257 40.16 49.53 6.39
C ASP A 257 40.10 48.04 6.04
N ILE A 258 38.88 47.49 6.02
CA ILE A 258 38.60 46.13 5.57
C ILE A 258 37.49 46.20 4.52
N HIS A 259 37.85 45.69 3.35
CA HIS A 259 37.01 45.44 2.18
C HIS A 259 35.78 44.60 2.56
N ASP A 260 34.60 45.01 2.09
CA ASP A 260 33.28 44.41 2.35
C ASP A 260 33.20 42.89 2.18
N PRO A 261 32.79 42.14 3.22
CA PRO A 261 32.26 40.80 3.10
C PRO A 261 30.82 40.75 3.66
N ASP A 262 29.88 41.44 3.02
CA ASP A 262 28.45 41.34 3.33
C ASP A 262 27.73 40.60 2.19
N SER A 263 27.50 39.29 2.36
CA SER A 263 26.51 38.50 1.57
C SER A 263 26.44 37.00 1.93
N THR A 264 27.26 36.45 2.82
CA THR A 264 27.36 34.99 3.03
C THR A 264 26.50 34.41 4.17
N SER A 265 25.71 35.20 4.89
CA SER A 265 24.86 34.75 6.01
C SER A 265 23.53 34.12 5.58
N ASP A 266 23.08 34.31 4.34
CA ASP A 266 21.75 33.87 3.88
C ASP A 266 21.67 32.44 3.37
N LEU A 267 22.80 31.76 3.19
CA LEU A 267 22.85 30.49 2.46
C LEU A 267 22.83 29.23 3.36
N ASN A 268 22.95 29.38 4.69
CA ASN A 268 22.88 28.26 5.66
C ASN A 268 23.65 27.00 5.20
N TYR A 269 24.89 27.18 4.76
CA TYR A 269 25.74 26.08 4.30
C TYR A 269 25.91 25.00 5.38
N GLY A 270 25.88 23.72 4.97
CA GLY A 270 25.93 22.58 5.88
C GLY A 270 24.59 22.23 6.55
N LYS A 271 23.48 22.84 6.12
CA LYS A 271 22.11 22.47 6.54
C LYS A 271 21.20 22.33 5.34
N ILE A 272 20.13 21.55 5.50
CA ILE A 272 19.04 21.51 4.54
C ILE A 272 18.09 22.67 4.80
N VAL A 273 17.74 23.40 3.75
CA VAL A 273 16.74 24.46 3.78
C VAL A 273 15.42 23.93 3.21
N GLY A 274 14.34 24.01 4.00
CA GLY A 274 12.99 23.71 3.53
C GLY A 274 12.42 24.88 2.71
N ILE A 275 11.78 24.57 1.59
CA ILE A 275 11.19 25.53 0.65
C ILE A 275 9.67 25.35 0.66
N HIS A 276 8.94 26.44 0.93
CA HIS A 276 7.48 26.41 1.02
C HIS A 276 6.79 27.35 0.01
N SER A 277 7.55 28.14 -0.74
CA SER A 277 7.01 29.03 -1.78
C SER A 277 8.00 29.26 -2.92
N VAL A 278 7.49 29.64 -4.09
CA VAL A 278 8.30 30.01 -5.25
C VAL A 278 9.24 31.19 -4.96
N SER A 279 8.78 32.21 -4.24
CA SER A 279 9.58 33.40 -3.91
C SER A 279 10.80 33.07 -3.03
N GLU A 280 10.63 32.15 -2.08
CA GLU A 280 11.70 31.65 -1.22
C GLU A 280 12.72 30.87 -2.03
N LEU A 281 12.25 30.00 -2.94
CA LEU A 281 13.13 29.23 -3.83
C LEU A 281 13.98 30.16 -4.71
N GLU A 282 13.37 31.12 -5.39
CA GLU A 282 14.07 32.05 -6.27
C GLU A 282 15.13 32.86 -5.51
N THR A 283 14.79 33.32 -4.30
CA THR A 283 15.73 34.05 -3.45
C THR A 283 16.96 33.20 -3.12
N LYS A 284 16.76 31.93 -2.75
CA LYS A 284 17.87 31.00 -2.45
C LYS A 284 18.68 30.66 -3.69
N LEU A 285 18.05 30.36 -4.82
CA LEU A 285 18.75 30.05 -6.06
C LEU A 285 19.55 31.24 -6.59
N ASN A 286 19.01 32.46 -6.49
CA ASN A 286 19.72 33.68 -6.85
C ASN A 286 20.95 33.90 -5.95
N ALA A 287 20.81 33.68 -4.64
CA ALA A 287 21.94 33.76 -3.71
C ALA A 287 23.02 32.71 -4.02
N VAL A 288 22.64 31.47 -4.34
CA VAL A 288 23.58 30.41 -4.75
C VAL A 288 24.26 30.73 -6.08
N SER A 289 23.52 31.31 -7.03
CA SER A 289 24.05 31.69 -8.34
C SER A 289 25.10 32.80 -8.24
N LYS A 290 24.93 33.79 -7.34
CA LYS A 290 25.91 34.87 -7.13
C LYS A 290 27.29 34.34 -6.71
N VAL A 291 27.31 33.24 -5.97
CA VAL A 291 28.55 32.59 -5.50
C VAL A 291 28.99 31.42 -6.38
N SER A 292 28.35 31.20 -7.53
CA SER A 292 28.66 30.14 -8.50
C SER A 292 28.73 28.73 -7.90
N ARG A 293 27.91 28.44 -6.89
CA ARG A 293 27.87 27.13 -6.23
C ARG A 293 26.76 26.25 -6.81
N LEU A 294 26.86 24.95 -6.55
CA LEU A 294 25.82 23.98 -6.86
C LEU A 294 24.70 24.07 -5.81
N ALA A 295 23.44 24.12 -6.27
CA ALA A 295 22.27 23.85 -5.45
C ALA A 295 21.64 22.52 -5.86
N ILE A 296 21.10 21.80 -4.88
CA ILE A 296 20.32 20.58 -5.11
C ILE A 296 18.93 20.83 -4.55
N LEU A 297 17.92 20.69 -5.39
CA LEU A 297 16.52 20.82 -5.02
C LEU A 297 15.87 19.43 -4.95
N TYR A 298 15.57 18.99 -3.73
CA TYR A 298 14.94 17.70 -3.45
C TYR A 298 13.42 17.86 -3.29
N PHE A 299 12.66 17.27 -4.21
CA PHE A 299 11.20 17.12 -4.09
C PHE A 299 10.85 15.79 -3.42
N THR A 300 10.05 15.87 -2.36
CA THR A 300 9.63 14.73 -1.52
C THR A 300 8.12 14.75 -1.27
N ALA A 301 7.59 13.65 -0.73
CA ALA A 301 6.29 13.63 -0.07
C ALA A 301 6.35 12.77 1.21
N THR A 302 5.55 13.10 2.21
CA THR A 302 5.48 12.34 3.47
C THR A 302 4.93 10.92 3.29
N TRP A 303 3.98 10.75 2.37
CA TRP A 303 3.35 9.46 2.06
C TRP A 303 4.20 8.57 1.13
N CYS A 304 5.25 9.10 0.51
CA CYS A 304 6.10 8.39 -0.44
C CYS A 304 7.14 7.49 0.28
N GLY A 305 7.02 6.17 0.11
CA GLY A 305 7.96 5.17 0.68
C GLY A 305 9.42 5.38 0.25
N PRO A 306 9.73 5.43 -1.05
CA PRO A 306 11.09 5.68 -1.54
C PRO A 306 11.70 7.01 -1.03
N CYS A 307 10.87 8.03 -0.80
CA CYS A 307 11.28 9.30 -0.24
C CYS A 307 11.72 9.17 1.23
N ARG A 308 11.02 8.35 2.03
CA ARG A 308 11.42 8.02 3.41
C ARG A 308 12.75 7.30 3.44
N PHE A 309 13.00 6.38 2.50
CA PHE A 309 14.26 5.65 2.41
C PHE A 309 15.47 6.53 2.07
N ILE A 310 15.33 7.48 1.14
CA ILE A 310 16.45 8.34 0.72
C ILE A 310 16.63 9.59 1.58
N SER A 311 15.61 10.02 2.33
CA SER A 311 15.68 11.24 3.16
C SER A 311 16.82 11.23 4.20
N PRO A 312 17.11 10.13 4.94
CA PRO A 312 18.25 10.09 5.86
C PRO A 312 19.59 10.28 5.16
N PHE A 313 19.75 9.68 3.97
CA PHE A 313 20.94 9.85 3.14
C PHE A 313 21.07 11.29 2.64
N TYR A 314 19.99 11.88 2.14
CA TYR A 314 20.01 13.30 1.74
C TYR A 314 20.37 14.24 2.91
N THR A 315 19.98 13.87 4.14
CA THR A 315 20.27 14.64 5.36
C THR A 315 21.73 14.58 5.79
N SER A 316 22.49 13.55 5.42
CA SER A 316 23.93 13.47 5.72
C SER A 316 24.82 14.14 4.67
N LEU A 317 24.31 14.42 3.46
CA LEU A 317 25.09 15.05 2.38
C LEU A 317 25.61 16.46 2.68
N PRO A 318 24.92 17.36 3.42
CA PRO A 318 25.46 18.67 3.78
C PRO A 318 26.74 18.62 4.59
N GLU A 319 26.93 17.59 5.42
CA GLU A 319 28.17 17.38 6.18
C GLU A 319 29.33 16.99 5.25
N LYS A 320 29.03 16.17 4.23
CA LYS A 320 30.02 15.70 3.25
C LYS A 320 30.37 16.76 2.21
N TYR A 321 29.41 17.61 1.82
CA TYR A 321 29.56 18.62 0.77
C TYR A 321 29.17 20.03 1.27
N PRO A 322 29.97 20.65 2.17
CA PRO A 322 29.63 21.94 2.79
C PRO A 322 29.56 23.12 1.79
N LYS A 323 30.12 22.96 0.60
CA LYS A 323 30.09 23.96 -0.48
C LYS A 323 28.83 23.88 -1.35
N VAL A 324 28.01 22.85 -1.18
CA VAL A 324 26.77 22.64 -1.94
C VAL A 324 25.58 23.14 -1.11
N ALA A 325 24.62 23.81 -1.75
CA ALA A 325 23.39 24.22 -1.11
C ALA A 325 22.33 23.12 -1.24
N PHE A 326 21.82 22.64 -0.11
CA PHE A 326 20.80 21.57 -0.08
C PHE A 326 19.43 22.16 0.23
N LEU A 327 18.50 22.03 -0.71
CA LEU A 327 17.13 22.52 -0.61
C LEU A 327 16.17 21.32 -0.60
N LYS A 328 15.05 21.45 0.11
CA LYS A 328 14.00 20.43 0.20
C LYS A 328 12.63 21.07 0.04
N ALA A 329 11.79 20.55 -0.85
CA ALA A 329 10.41 20.97 -1.04
C ALA A 329 9.49 19.75 -0.90
N ASP A 330 8.50 19.84 -0.01
CA ASP A 330 7.43 18.85 0.03
C ASP A 330 6.38 19.22 -1.04
N ILE A 331 6.02 18.27 -1.91
CA ILE A 331 5.09 18.54 -3.02
C ILE A 331 3.68 18.85 -2.53
N ASP A 332 3.29 18.43 -1.32
CA ASP A 332 1.99 18.76 -0.74
C ASP A 332 1.96 20.18 -0.16
N GLU A 333 3.08 20.64 0.40
CA GLU A 333 3.22 21.95 1.02
C GLU A 333 3.55 23.06 0.00
N ALA A 334 4.41 22.76 -0.98
CA ALA A 334 4.93 23.69 -1.98
C ALA A 334 4.46 23.30 -3.41
N ARG A 335 3.15 23.17 -3.60
CA ARG A 335 2.52 22.72 -4.87
C ARG A 335 2.85 23.61 -6.07
N ASP A 336 2.93 24.91 -5.85
CA ASP A 336 3.32 25.92 -6.83
C ASP A 336 4.76 25.71 -7.31
N VAL A 337 5.67 25.41 -6.39
CA VAL A 337 7.06 25.06 -6.70
C VAL A 337 7.14 23.76 -7.49
N ALA A 338 6.47 22.70 -7.03
CA ALA A 338 6.46 21.41 -7.71
C ALA A 338 5.91 21.50 -9.14
N SER A 339 4.84 22.26 -9.34
CA SER A 339 4.23 22.49 -10.66
C SER A 339 5.18 23.25 -11.60
N ARG A 340 5.84 24.31 -11.09
CA ARG A 340 6.79 25.12 -11.89
C ARG A 340 8.00 24.32 -12.37
N TRP A 341 8.42 23.32 -11.60
CA TRP A 341 9.53 22.42 -11.93
C TRP A 341 9.09 21.13 -12.62
N ASN A 342 7.82 21.02 -13.02
CA ASN A 342 7.24 19.87 -13.71
C ASN A 342 7.58 18.53 -13.03
N VAL A 343 7.36 18.47 -11.71
CA VAL A 343 7.63 17.27 -10.91
C VAL A 343 6.49 16.27 -11.07
N SER A 344 6.73 15.20 -11.84
CA SER A 344 5.77 14.12 -12.07
C SER A 344 5.90 12.94 -11.10
N SER A 345 7.07 12.79 -10.46
CA SER A 345 7.35 11.70 -9.53
C SER A 345 8.31 12.15 -8.43
N VAL A 346 8.16 11.55 -7.25
CA VAL A 346 9.02 11.77 -6.09
C VAL A 346 9.58 10.43 -5.60
N PRO A 347 10.82 10.39 -5.07
CA PRO A 347 11.73 11.51 -4.87
C PRO A 347 12.37 11.99 -6.18
N ALA A 348 12.54 13.31 -6.35
CA ALA A 348 13.25 13.88 -7.49
C ALA A 348 14.27 14.92 -7.02
N PHE A 349 15.46 14.90 -7.62
CA PHE A 349 16.59 15.77 -7.28
C PHE A 349 17.02 16.54 -8.51
N PHE A 350 16.94 17.87 -8.44
CA PHE A 350 17.38 18.77 -9.51
C PHE A 350 18.69 19.43 -9.12
N PHE A 351 19.67 19.40 -10.03
CA PHE A 351 20.99 19.98 -9.86
C PHE A 351 21.01 21.33 -10.58
N ILE A 352 21.35 22.39 -9.87
CA ILE A 352 21.26 23.76 -10.36
C ILE A 352 22.61 24.46 -10.16
N LYS A 353 23.22 24.94 -11.24
CA LYS A 353 24.48 25.71 -11.19
C LYS A 353 24.30 26.96 -12.07
N ASN A 354 24.72 28.12 -11.55
CA ASN A 354 24.57 29.42 -12.26
C ASN A 354 23.13 29.73 -12.70
N GLY A 355 22.15 29.40 -11.85
CA GLY A 355 20.73 29.67 -12.10
C GLY A 355 20.06 28.78 -13.15
N LYS A 356 20.75 27.75 -13.67
CA LYS A 356 20.20 26.79 -14.65
C LYS A 356 20.25 25.37 -14.12
N GLU A 357 19.23 24.58 -14.47
CA GLU A 357 19.25 23.13 -14.28
C GLU A 357 20.38 22.53 -15.13
N VAL A 358 21.28 21.79 -14.50
CA VAL A 358 22.39 21.09 -15.15
C VAL A 358 22.17 19.59 -15.20
N ASP A 359 21.38 19.02 -14.29
CA ASP A 359 21.07 17.59 -14.25
C ASP A 359 19.87 17.28 -13.35
N LYS A 360 19.34 16.05 -13.46
CA LYS A 360 18.23 15.53 -12.67
C LYS A 360 18.44 14.06 -12.29
N VAL A 361 17.96 13.66 -11.12
CA VAL A 361 17.80 12.25 -10.69
C VAL A 361 16.37 12.05 -10.24
N VAL A 362 15.74 10.98 -10.71
CA VAL A 362 14.38 10.59 -10.33
C VAL A 362 14.43 9.21 -9.69
N GLY A 363 13.75 9.05 -8.57
CA GLY A 363 13.75 7.83 -7.78
C GLY A 363 14.78 7.81 -6.65
N ALA A 364 14.69 6.79 -5.80
CA ALA A 364 15.49 6.66 -4.58
C ALA A 364 16.87 5.99 -4.84
N ASP A 365 17.60 6.48 -5.83
CA ASP A 365 18.94 5.96 -6.17
C ASP A 365 20.06 6.75 -5.48
N LYS A 366 20.62 6.16 -4.41
CA LYS A 366 21.72 6.75 -3.62
C LYS A 366 23.01 6.92 -4.44
N ASN A 367 23.36 5.93 -5.26
CA ASN A 367 24.63 5.88 -5.96
C ASN A 367 24.67 6.91 -7.10
N SER A 368 23.59 7.00 -7.88
CA SER A 368 23.47 7.99 -8.96
C SER A 368 23.45 9.41 -8.40
N LEU A 369 22.73 9.65 -7.30
CA LEU A 369 22.70 10.94 -6.62
C LEU A 369 24.10 11.37 -6.19
N GLU A 370 24.83 10.52 -5.45
CA GLU A 370 26.17 10.86 -4.95
C GLU A 370 27.19 11.08 -6.08
N LYS A 371 27.15 10.23 -7.11
CA LYS A 371 28.04 10.34 -8.28
C LYS A 371 27.85 11.67 -9.00
N LYS A 372 26.60 12.11 -9.20
CA LYS A 372 26.30 13.41 -9.83
C LYS A 372 26.69 14.58 -8.93
N ILE A 373 26.53 14.46 -7.62
CA ILE A 373 27.01 15.50 -6.68
C ILE A 373 28.52 15.66 -6.81
N ALA A 374 29.28 14.56 -6.80
CA ALA A 374 30.73 14.60 -6.99
C ALA A 374 31.12 15.21 -8.34
N GLN A 375 30.35 14.95 -9.40
CA GLN A 375 30.58 15.49 -10.74
C GLN A 375 30.38 17.01 -10.82
N TYR A 376 29.33 17.56 -10.21
CA TYR A 376 28.97 18.98 -10.35
C TYR A 376 29.42 19.89 -9.20
N ALA A 377 29.77 19.32 -8.04
CA ALA A 377 30.27 20.06 -6.88
C ALA A 377 31.73 20.53 -7.05
N GLY A 378 32.44 20.01 -8.06
CA GLY A 378 33.78 20.40 -8.48
C GLY A 378 33.90 21.80 -9.05
#